data_AF-A0A660WQQ3-F1
#
_entry.id   AF-A0A660WQQ3-F1
#
_cell.length_a   1.000
_cell.length_b   1.000
_cell.length_c   1.000
_cell.angle_alpha   90.00
_cell.angle_beta   90.00
_cell.angle_gamma   90.00
#
_symmetry.space_group_name_H-M   'P 1'
#
loop_
_entity.id
_entity.type
_entity.pdbx_description
1 polymer ?
#
loop_
_entity_poly.entity_id
_entity_poly.type
_entity_poly.pdbx_seq_one_letter_code
_entity_poly.pdbx_strand_id
1 'polypeptide(L)'
;MRIINVKLGERSYRIIIGHRIISHIERHLQKLNFTQLQAVVLTNRSILSAHRDYISQGFKGVKNCHFIVLPATEKTKSWEVLLRITRKIFSIENKGDIFLVAFGGGVIGDITGFCAAIYKRGIPYIQIPTTLLGMVDSGIGGKTAINLEFGKNLMGAFYQPRLVFVDLKFLETLPLKEIKNGLSEIVKYGIIIKREIFDLLEKRTSEIFKF
;
A
#
# COMPACT_ATOMS: atom_id res chain seq x y z
N MET A 1 8.48 14.41 9.02
CA MET A 1 7.19 13.80 8.61
C MET A 1 6.41 14.83 7.81
N ARG A 2 5.86 14.46 6.65
CA ARG A 2 5.08 15.31 5.75
C ARG A 2 3.68 14.72 5.60
N ILE A 3 2.67 15.57 5.50
CA ILE A 3 1.28 15.16 5.28
C ILE A 3 0.79 15.84 4.00
N ILE A 4 0.18 15.05 3.12
CA ILE A 4 -0.49 15.54 1.91
C ILE A 4 -1.97 15.18 2.03
N ASN A 5 -2.85 16.16 1.82
CA ASN A 5 -4.29 15.94 1.79
C ASN A 5 -4.74 15.78 0.34
N VAL A 6 -5.23 14.60 -0.01
CA VAL A 6 -5.80 14.32 -1.33
C VAL A 6 -7.27 14.72 -1.29
N LYS A 7 -7.63 15.80 -2.00
CA LYS A 7 -8.97 16.39 -1.99
C LYS A 7 -9.86 15.70 -3.03
N LEU A 8 -10.77 14.85 -2.57
CA LEU A 8 -11.72 14.07 -3.40
C LEU A 8 -13.15 14.13 -2.84
N GLY A 9 -13.52 15.25 -2.23
CA GLY A 9 -14.81 15.41 -1.52
C GLY A 9 -14.90 14.48 -0.32
N GLU A 10 -16.01 13.75 -0.18
CA GLU A 10 -16.22 12.76 0.90
C GLU A 10 -15.20 11.61 0.91
N ARG A 11 -14.51 11.39 -0.22
CA ARG A 11 -13.48 10.36 -0.37
C ARG A 11 -12.07 10.89 -0.13
N SER A 12 -11.94 12.10 0.41
CA SER A 12 -10.64 12.69 0.72
C SER A 12 -9.89 11.84 1.74
N TYR A 13 -8.59 11.71 1.56
CA TYR A 13 -7.72 10.96 2.45
C TYR A 13 -6.36 11.62 2.59
N ARG A 14 -5.56 11.11 3.52
CA ARG A 14 -4.23 11.63 3.81
C ARG A 14 -3.16 10.67 3.30
N ILE A 15 -2.09 11.25 2.75
CA ILE A 15 -0.82 10.57 2.54
C ILE A 15 0.12 11.07 3.63
N ILE A 16 0.68 10.16 4.42
CA ILE A 16 1.61 10.47 5.50
C ILE A 16 2.96 9.91 5.10
N ILE A 17 3.99 10.75 5.09
CA ILE A 17 5.32 10.42 4.60
C ILE A 17 6.34 10.70 5.69
N GLY A 18 7.20 9.74 5.99
CA GLY A 18 8.31 9.92 6.91
C GLY A 18 9.29 8.77 6.84
N HIS A 19 10.35 8.85 7.65
CA HIS A 19 11.34 7.80 7.77
C HIS A 19 11.31 7.28 9.21
N ARG A 20 11.17 5.97 9.37
CA ARG A 20 11.09 5.27 10.66
C ARG A 20 9.90 5.72 11.52
N ILE A 21 8.72 5.79 10.90
CA ILE A 21 7.49 6.35 11.50
C ILE A 21 6.40 5.31 11.80
N ILE A 22 6.62 4.01 11.63
CA ILE A 22 5.55 3.00 11.72
C ILE A 22 4.75 3.06 13.02
N SER A 23 5.39 3.38 14.15
CA SER A 23 4.73 3.53 15.46
C SER A 23 3.71 4.66 15.48
N HIS A 24 3.81 5.63 14.58
CA HIS A 24 2.86 6.73 14.47
C HIS A 24 1.57 6.33 13.76
N ILE A 25 1.53 5.20 13.03
CA ILE A 25 0.33 4.79 12.28
C ILE A 25 -0.87 4.60 13.21
N GLU A 26 -0.65 4.12 14.43
CA GLU A 26 -1.71 3.85 15.40
C GLU A 26 -2.54 5.11 15.69
N ARG A 27 -1.88 6.27 15.90
CA ARG A 27 -2.57 7.56 16.11
C ARG A 27 -3.48 7.91 14.92
N HIS A 28 -3.10 7.54 13.71
CA HIS A 28 -3.90 7.78 12.52
C HIS A 28 -5.05 6.79 12.39
N LEU A 29 -4.84 5.52 12.78
CA LEU A 29 -5.90 4.52 12.87
C LEU A 29 -6.94 4.90 13.93
N GLN A 30 -6.51 5.41 15.09
CA GLN A 30 -7.40 5.90 16.14
C GLN A 30 -8.30 7.03 15.62
N LYS A 31 -7.74 8.01 14.90
CA LYS A 31 -8.52 9.11 14.28
C LYS A 31 -9.52 8.65 13.22
N LEU A 32 -9.31 7.47 12.64
CA LEU A 32 -10.22 6.83 11.69
C LEU A 32 -11.21 5.87 12.37
N ASN A 33 -11.16 5.73 13.70
CA ASN A 33 -11.89 4.72 14.47
C ASN A 33 -11.56 3.26 14.07
N PHE A 34 -10.38 3.02 13.51
CA PHE A 34 -9.97 1.68 13.03
C PHE A 34 -9.35 0.80 14.11
N THR A 35 -8.94 1.35 15.25
CA THR A 35 -8.38 0.55 16.36
C THR A 35 -9.39 -0.41 17.00
N GLN A 36 -10.69 -0.12 16.87
CA GLN A 36 -11.78 -0.98 17.34
C GLN A 36 -12.07 -2.15 16.38
N LEU A 37 -11.58 -2.06 15.14
CA LEU A 37 -11.75 -3.05 14.09
C LEU A 37 -10.61 -4.08 14.11
N GLN A 38 -10.80 -5.21 13.43
CA GLN A 38 -9.71 -6.16 13.18
C GLN A 38 -8.96 -5.78 11.90
N ALA A 39 -7.63 -5.69 11.97
CA ALA A 39 -6.79 -5.48 10.80
C ALA A 39 -6.54 -6.81 10.09
N VAL A 40 -6.82 -6.86 8.79
CA VAL A 40 -6.38 -7.96 7.91
C VAL A 40 -5.28 -7.44 7.00
N VAL A 41 -4.04 -7.76 7.35
CA VAL A 41 -2.83 -7.33 6.66
C VAL A 41 -2.48 -8.29 5.54
N LEU A 42 -2.61 -7.82 4.30
CA LEU A 42 -2.18 -8.54 3.11
C LEU A 42 -0.74 -8.11 2.82
N THR A 43 0.17 -9.08 2.76
CA THR A 43 1.59 -8.81 2.52
C THR A 43 2.28 -9.99 1.85
N ASN A 44 3.59 -9.91 1.67
CA ASN A 44 4.41 -10.99 1.12
C ASN A 44 5.48 -11.47 2.09
N ARG A 45 6.07 -12.62 1.78
CA ARG A 45 7.05 -13.28 2.65
C ARG A 45 8.32 -12.45 2.84
N SER A 46 8.83 -11.79 1.80
CA SER A 46 10.05 -10.99 1.86
C SER A 46 9.91 -9.82 2.84
N ILE A 47 8.80 -9.08 2.77
CA ILE A 47 8.50 -7.97 3.67
C ILE A 47 8.37 -8.47 5.12
N LEU A 48 7.58 -9.53 5.33
CA LEU A 48 7.36 -10.05 6.66
C LEU A 48 8.67 -10.58 7.28
N SER A 49 9.52 -11.26 6.50
CA SER A 49 10.82 -11.74 6.97
C SER A 49 11.76 -10.60 7.33
N ALA A 50 11.77 -9.50 6.57
CA ALA A 50 12.66 -8.36 6.81
C ALA A 50 12.16 -7.41 7.91
N HIS A 51 10.84 -7.29 8.11
CA HIS A 51 10.26 -6.20 8.89
C HIS A 51 9.24 -6.63 9.95
N ARG A 52 9.04 -7.93 10.24
CA ARG A 52 7.99 -8.40 11.18
C ARG A 52 7.92 -7.60 12.48
N ASP A 53 9.06 -7.44 13.17
CA ASP A 53 9.11 -6.77 14.47
C ASP A 53 8.90 -5.26 14.36
N TYR A 54 9.23 -4.68 13.22
CA TYR A 54 8.97 -3.28 12.94
C TYR A 54 7.49 -3.06 12.63
N ILE A 55 6.89 -3.93 11.81
CA ILE A 55 5.46 -3.90 11.45
C ILE A 55 4.59 -4.03 12.69
N SER A 56 4.91 -4.96 13.59
CA SER A 56 4.11 -5.20 14.79
C SER A 56 3.98 -3.96 15.69
N GLN A 57 4.98 -3.06 15.68
CA GLN A 57 4.94 -1.81 16.42
C GLN A 57 3.83 -0.86 15.96
N GLY A 58 3.42 -0.94 14.69
CA GLY A 58 2.35 -0.08 14.15
C GLY A 58 0.93 -0.53 14.51
N PHE A 59 0.76 -1.80 14.92
CA PHE A 59 -0.56 -2.40 15.14
C PHE A 59 -0.80 -2.83 16.60
N LYS A 60 0.02 -2.38 17.55
CA LYS A 60 -0.10 -2.76 18.97
C LYS A 60 -1.44 -2.37 19.59
N GLY A 61 -1.95 -1.17 19.30
CA GLY A 61 -3.25 -0.70 19.78
C GLY A 61 -4.46 -1.09 18.91
N VAL A 62 -4.30 -1.97 17.93
CA VAL A 62 -5.42 -2.49 17.13
C VAL A 62 -5.95 -3.78 17.77
N LYS A 63 -7.28 -3.91 17.89
CA LYS A 63 -7.95 -5.02 18.58
C LYS A 63 -7.38 -6.40 18.24
N ASN A 64 -7.24 -6.70 16.95
CA ASN A 64 -6.60 -7.90 16.44
C ASN A 64 -5.90 -7.60 15.10
N CYS A 65 -4.76 -8.25 14.84
CA CYS A 65 -4.02 -8.11 13.58
C CYS A 65 -3.75 -9.48 12.96
N HIS A 66 -4.35 -9.75 11.81
CA HIS A 66 -4.24 -11.00 11.07
C HIS A 66 -3.40 -10.82 9.81
N PHE A 67 -2.47 -11.73 9.54
CA PHE A 67 -1.64 -11.68 8.33
C PHE A 67 -2.10 -12.69 7.28
N ILE A 68 -2.34 -12.21 6.06
CA ILE A 68 -2.52 -13.03 4.87
C ILE A 68 -1.28 -12.85 4.00
N VAL A 69 -0.41 -13.86 3.99
CA VAL A 69 0.80 -13.85 3.16
C VAL A 69 0.48 -14.36 1.76
N LEU A 70 0.82 -13.55 0.75
CA LEU A 70 0.65 -13.82 -0.66
C LEU A 70 2.03 -13.86 -1.35
N PRO A 71 2.17 -14.57 -2.48
CA PRO A 71 3.26 -14.30 -3.41
C PRO A 71 3.21 -12.82 -3.82
N ALA A 72 4.36 -12.20 -4.10
CA ALA A 72 4.42 -10.84 -4.63
C ALA A 72 4.86 -10.89 -6.10
N THR A 73 4.06 -11.53 -6.93
CA THR A 73 4.31 -11.63 -8.37
C THR A 73 3.11 -11.10 -9.13
N GLU A 74 3.29 -10.73 -10.41
CA GLU A 74 2.17 -10.25 -11.21
C GLU A 74 1.03 -11.29 -11.33
N LYS A 75 1.35 -12.59 -11.23
CA LYS A 75 0.37 -13.69 -11.19
C LYS A 75 -0.53 -13.65 -9.94
N THR A 76 -0.14 -12.93 -8.90
CA THR A 76 -0.96 -12.75 -7.70
C THR A 76 -2.22 -11.96 -8.00
N LYS A 77 -2.20 -11.09 -9.00
CA LYS A 77 -3.36 -10.29 -9.44
C LYS A 77 -4.29 -11.15 -10.28
N SER A 78 -4.98 -12.09 -9.64
CA SER A 78 -5.89 -13.03 -10.31
C SER A 78 -7.16 -13.30 -9.50
N TRP A 79 -8.18 -13.84 -10.17
CA TRP A 79 -9.46 -14.17 -9.55
C TRP A 79 -9.31 -15.28 -8.49
N GLU A 80 -8.45 -16.26 -8.75
CA GLU A 80 -8.20 -17.38 -7.84
C GLU A 80 -7.60 -16.89 -6.52
N VAL A 81 -6.64 -15.96 -6.59
CA VAL A 81 -6.02 -15.37 -5.40
C VAL A 81 -7.03 -14.49 -4.67
N LEU A 82 -7.84 -13.71 -5.40
CA LEU A 82 -8.89 -12.88 -4.83
C LEU A 82 -9.92 -13.72 -4.06
N LEU A 83 -10.39 -14.82 -4.64
CA LEU A 83 -11.31 -15.76 -3.97
C LEU A 83 -10.67 -16.41 -2.72
N ARG A 84 -9.37 -16.71 -2.78
CA ARG A 84 -8.64 -17.22 -1.60
C ARG A 84 -8.56 -16.17 -0.49
N ILE A 85 -8.36 -14.91 -0.84
CA ILE A 85 -8.34 -13.79 0.11
C ILE A 85 -9.72 -13.66 0.77
N THR A 86 -10.80 -13.63 -0.01
CA THR A 86 -12.16 -13.44 0.53
C THR A 86 -12.60 -14.58 1.44
N ARG A 87 -12.22 -15.84 1.13
CA ARG A 87 -12.43 -16.99 2.03
C ARG A 87 -11.76 -16.81 3.39
N LYS A 88 -10.49 -16.36 3.40
CA LYS A 88 -9.75 -16.11 4.65
C LYS A 88 -10.35 -14.95 5.43
N ILE A 89 -10.72 -13.87 4.74
CA ILE A 89 -11.39 -12.71 5.33
C ILE A 89 -12.68 -13.15 6.03
N PHE A 90 -13.52 -13.94 5.37
CA PHE A 90 -14.78 -14.42 5.93
C PHE A 90 -14.59 -15.20 7.25
N SER A 91 -13.55 -16.05 7.33
CA SER A 91 -13.23 -16.77 8.57
C SER A 91 -12.78 -15.86 9.72
N ILE A 92 -12.17 -14.71 9.41
CA ILE A 92 -11.69 -13.72 10.41
C ILE A 92 -12.87 -12.85 10.89
N GLU A 93 -13.66 -12.33 9.94
CA GLU A 93 -14.73 -11.37 10.16
C GLU A 93 -15.87 -11.88 11.06
N ASN A 94 -16.07 -13.19 11.15
CA ASN A 94 -17.03 -13.78 12.09
C ASN A 94 -16.78 -13.40 13.57
N LYS A 95 -15.69 -12.68 13.87
CA LYS A 95 -15.30 -12.18 15.19
C LYS A 95 -15.40 -10.64 15.31
N GLY A 96 -15.97 -9.95 14.33
CA GLY A 96 -16.21 -8.50 14.32
C GLY A 96 -15.79 -7.81 13.03
N ASP A 97 -16.13 -6.53 12.91
CA ASP A 97 -15.84 -5.71 11.73
C ASP A 97 -14.32 -5.58 11.47
N ILE A 98 -13.97 -5.51 10.19
CA ILE A 98 -12.59 -5.52 9.73
C ILE A 98 -12.25 -4.31 8.86
N PHE A 99 -10.95 -4.07 8.70
CA PHE A 99 -10.41 -3.25 7.61
C PHE A 99 -9.21 -3.96 6.99
N LEU A 100 -8.97 -3.72 5.70
CA LEU A 100 -7.82 -4.30 5.01
C LEU A 100 -6.60 -3.38 5.08
N VAL A 101 -5.43 -3.97 5.16
CA VAL A 101 -4.15 -3.25 5.05
C VAL A 101 -3.40 -3.83 3.87
N ALA A 102 -3.21 -3.02 2.83
CA ALA A 102 -2.36 -3.37 1.70
C ALA A 102 -0.91 -3.04 2.04
N PHE A 103 -0.16 -4.02 2.51
CA PHE A 103 1.22 -3.84 2.96
C PHE A 103 2.20 -4.46 1.94
N GLY A 104 2.62 -3.65 0.97
CA GLY A 104 3.54 -4.11 -0.08
C GLY A 104 3.70 -3.15 -1.24
N GLY A 105 4.24 -3.64 -2.36
CA GLY A 105 4.27 -2.89 -3.63
C GLY A 105 2.93 -2.89 -4.36
N GLY A 106 2.91 -2.37 -5.60
CA GLY A 106 1.69 -2.22 -6.42
C GLY A 106 0.87 -3.50 -6.58
N VAL A 107 1.52 -4.67 -6.69
CA VAL A 107 0.81 -5.96 -6.77
C VAL A 107 -0.11 -6.22 -5.57
N ILE A 108 0.41 -6.01 -4.35
CA ILE A 108 -0.36 -6.17 -3.12
C ILE A 108 -1.38 -5.03 -3.00
N GLY A 109 -0.96 -3.79 -3.33
CA GLY A 109 -1.82 -2.61 -3.38
C GLY A 109 -3.10 -2.84 -4.19
N ASP A 110 -2.94 -3.30 -5.43
CA ASP A 110 -4.03 -3.51 -6.39
C ASP A 110 -5.00 -4.59 -5.92
N ILE A 111 -4.50 -5.79 -5.60
CA ILE A 111 -5.40 -6.89 -5.24
C ILE A 111 -6.09 -6.66 -3.90
N THR A 112 -5.41 -6.06 -2.93
CA THR A 112 -6.02 -5.71 -1.65
C THR A 112 -7.05 -4.61 -1.81
N GLY A 113 -6.74 -3.56 -2.58
CA GLY A 113 -7.69 -2.49 -2.88
C GLY A 113 -8.92 -2.99 -3.63
N PHE A 114 -8.74 -3.87 -4.60
CA PHE A 114 -9.86 -4.44 -5.36
C PHE A 114 -10.70 -5.37 -4.50
N CYS A 115 -10.06 -6.19 -3.65
CA CYS A 115 -10.76 -6.98 -2.64
C CYS A 115 -11.59 -6.09 -1.70
N ALA A 116 -11.02 -4.98 -1.23
CA ALA A 116 -11.72 -4.04 -0.36
C ALA A 116 -12.93 -3.39 -1.06
N ALA A 117 -12.81 -3.12 -2.37
CA ALA A 117 -13.87 -2.51 -3.16
C ALA A 117 -15.09 -3.42 -3.34
N ILE A 118 -14.87 -4.71 -3.56
CA ILE A 118 -15.95 -5.65 -3.90
C ILE A 118 -16.48 -6.44 -2.70
N TYR A 119 -15.66 -6.66 -1.67
CA TYR A 119 -16.08 -7.43 -0.50
C TYR A 119 -17.14 -6.64 0.27
N LYS A 120 -18.31 -7.26 0.49
CA LYS A 120 -19.51 -6.61 1.06
C LYS A 120 -19.89 -5.28 0.40
N ARG A 121 -19.59 -5.12 -0.90
CA ARG A 121 -19.81 -3.88 -1.67
C ARG A 121 -18.98 -2.68 -1.18
N GLY A 122 -17.90 -2.94 -0.45
CA GLY A 122 -16.97 -1.92 0.03
C GLY A 122 -16.70 -2.05 1.53
N ILE A 123 -15.46 -2.38 1.89
CA ILE A 123 -14.95 -2.29 3.26
C ILE A 123 -13.78 -1.30 3.33
N PRO A 124 -13.53 -0.67 4.49
CA PRO A 124 -12.40 0.24 4.63
C PRO A 124 -11.06 -0.46 4.39
N TYR A 125 -10.12 0.25 3.77
CA TYR A 125 -8.74 -0.19 3.68
C TYR A 125 -7.75 0.98 3.75
N ILE A 126 -6.51 0.64 4.09
CA ILE A 126 -5.36 1.56 4.05
C ILE A 126 -4.25 0.96 3.17
N GLN A 127 -3.38 1.82 2.65
CA GLN A 127 -2.18 1.39 1.92
C GLN A 127 -0.92 1.74 2.69
N ILE A 128 0.00 0.79 2.74
CA ILE A 128 1.36 0.95 3.27
C ILE A 128 2.32 0.52 2.16
N PRO A 129 2.60 1.40 1.18
CA PRO A 129 3.47 1.07 0.07
C PRO A 129 4.91 0.85 0.53
N THR A 130 5.52 -0.25 0.09
CA THR A 130 6.90 -0.62 0.47
C THR A 130 7.90 -0.55 -0.67
N THR A 131 7.45 -0.21 -1.88
CA THR A 131 8.31 0.00 -3.05
C THR A 131 8.27 1.45 -3.46
N LEU A 132 9.36 1.97 -4.03
CA LEU A 132 9.39 3.37 -4.48
C LEU A 132 8.28 3.64 -5.52
N LEU A 133 8.05 2.70 -6.45
CA LEU A 133 6.95 2.76 -7.41
C LEU A 133 5.56 2.81 -6.74
N GLY A 134 5.37 2.05 -5.65
CA GLY A 134 4.17 2.12 -4.84
C GLY A 134 3.99 3.48 -4.17
N MET A 135 5.06 4.10 -3.72
CA MET A 135 5.01 5.38 -3.02
C MET A 135 4.70 6.58 -3.93
N VAL A 136 4.96 6.48 -5.24
CA VAL A 136 4.86 7.62 -6.18
C VAL A 136 3.83 7.44 -7.30
N ASP A 137 3.30 6.24 -7.49
CA ASP A 137 2.34 5.95 -8.56
C ASP A 137 1.28 4.94 -8.10
N SER A 138 1.60 3.64 -8.13
CA SER A 138 0.61 2.55 -7.91
C SER A 138 -0.07 2.54 -6.52
N GLY A 139 0.48 3.20 -5.51
CA GLY A 139 -0.15 3.39 -4.20
C GLY A 139 -0.93 4.71 -4.06
N ILE A 140 -1.23 5.39 -5.17
CA ILE A 140 -1.91 6.69 -5.18
C ILE A 140 -2.94 6.69 -6.34
N GLY A 141 -4.12 7.27 -6.11
CA GLY A 141 -5.13 7.48 -7.15
C GLY A 141 -6.29 6.47 -7.17
N GLY A 142 -6.25 5.43 -6.34
CA GLY A 142 -7.38 4.53 -6.09
C GLY A 142 -7.76 3.62 -7.26
N LYS A 143 -6.91 3.48 -8.27
CA LYS A 143 -7.02 2.40 -9.25
C LYS A 143 -6.63 1.10 -8.56
N THR A 144 -7.49 0.10 -8.65
CA THR A 144 -7.27 -1.23 -8.07
C THR A 144 -7.72 -2.26 -9.10
N ALA A 145 -6.96 -3.33 -9.29
CA ALA A 145 -7.27 -4.29 -10.35
C ALA A 145 -6.66 -5.68 -10.14
N ILE A 146 -7.22 -6.64 -10.86
CA ILE A 146 -6.61 -7.92 -11.18
C ILE A 146 -6.40 -8.04 -12.68
N ASN A 147 -5.55 -8.99 -13.07
CA ASN A 147 -5.33 -9.37 -14.45
C ASN A 147 -6.36 -10.43 -14.86
N LEU A 148 -6.74 -10.42 -16.13
CA LEU A 148 -7.50 -11.47 -16.78
C LEU A 148 -6.60 -12.18 -17.79
N GLU A 149 -7.03 -13.34 -18.29
CA GLU A 149 -6.32 -14.06 -19.35
C GLU A 149 -6.12 -13.20 -20.61
N PHE A 150 -7.03 -12.24 -20.86
CA PHE A 150 -6.99 -11.33 -21.99
C PHE A 150 -6.11 -10.09 -21.78
N GLY A 151 -5.59 -9.84 -20.58
CA GLY A 151 -4.72 -8.68 -20.34
C GLY A 151 -4.60 -8.21 -18.90
N LYS A 152 -3.66 -7.28 -18.70
CA LYS A 152 -3.34 -6.73 -17.38
C LYS A 152 -4.31 -5.63 -16.96
N ASN A 153 -4.63 -5.59 -15.67
CA ASN A 153 -5.45 -4.54 -15.03
C ASN A 153 -6.85 -4.33 -15.66
N LEU A 154 -7.38 -5.34 -16.36
CA LEU A 154 -8.65 -5.20 -17.09
C LEU A 154 -9.88 -5.29 -16.20
N MET A 155 -9.78 -5.94 -15.04
CA MET A 155 -10.88 -6.04 -14.08
C MET A 155 -10.50 -5.34 -12.79
N GLY A 156 -11.24 -4.31 -12.42
CA GLY A 156 -10.87 -3.45 -11.31
C GLY A 156 -11.97 -2.51 -10.86
N ALA A 157 -11.64 -1.66 -9.89
CA ALA A 157 -12.50 -0.61 -9.38
C ALA A 157 -11.69 0.64 -9.03
N PHE A 158 -12.34 1.80 -9.14
CA PHE A 158 -11.86 3.03 -8.53
C PHE A 158 -12.30 3.07 -7.07
N TYR A 159 -11.40 2.75 -6.16
CA TYR A 159 -11.67 2.64 -4.73
C TYR A 159 -10.56 3.33 -3.94
N GLN A 160 -10.92 4.35 -3.16
CA GLN A 160 -9.94 5.20 -2.48
C GLN A 160 -9.59 4.63 -1.10
N PRO A 161 -8.30 4.62 -0.70
CA PRO A 161 -7.92 4.23 0.64
C PRO A 161 -8.36 5.30 1.64
N ARG A 162 -8.50 4.90 2.91
CA ARG A 162 -8.77 5.81 4.02
C ARG A 162 -7.50 6.49 4.55
N LEU A 163 -6.35 5.89 4.25
CA LEU A 163 -5.02 6.39 4.56
C LEU A 163 -3.98 5.76 3.63
N VAL A 164 -3.01 6.55 3.18
CA VAL A 164 -1.75 6.04 2.61
C VAL A 164 -0.63 6.40 3.58
N PHE A 165 0.11 5.40 4.05
CA PHE A 165 1.16 5.54 5.05
C PHE A 165 2.51 5.12 4.47
N VAL A 166 3.34 6.10 4.12
CA VAL A 166 4.63 5.95 3.48
C VAL A 166 5.74 6.07 4.53
N ASP A 167 6.36 4.94 4.87
CA ASP A 167 7.58 4.88 5.66
C ASP A 167 8.77 4.55 4.78
N LEU A 168 9.68 5.52 4.63
CA LEU A 168 10.88 5.39 3.80
C LEU A 168 11.84 4.30 4.31
N LYS A 169 11.69 3.82 5.56
CA LYS A 169 12.50 2.71 6.09
C LYS A 169 12.39 1.46 5.21
N PHE A 170 11.25 1.21 4.56
CA PHE A 170 11.08 0.01 3.73
C PHE A 170 11.98 0.02 2.49
N LEU A 171 12.46 1.19 2.04
CA LEU A 171 13.39 1.30 0.93
C LEU A 171 14.79 0.77 1.28
N GLU A 172 15.18 0.75 2.56
CA GLU A 172 16.48 0.25 3.05
C GLU A 172 16.71 -1.24 2.69
N THR A 173 15.63 -2.01 2.50
CA THR A 173 15.70 -3.44 2.12
C THR A 173 15.24 -3.70 0.69
N LEU A 174 14.88 -2.66 -0.06
CA LEU A 174 14.31 -2.83 -1.39
C LEU A 174 15.44 -3.09 -2.41
N PRO A 175 15.36 -4.12 -3.27
CA PRO A 175 16.38 -4.36 -4.28
C PRO A 175 16.61 -3.13 -5.16
N LEU A 176 17.86 -2.84 -5.50
CA LEU A 176 18.24 -1.67 -6.30
C LEU A 176 17.47 -1.58 -7.62
N LYS A 177 17.16 -2.73 -8.24
CA LYS A 177 16.34 -2.79 -9.46
C LYS A 177 14.94 -2.18 -9.25
N GLU A 178 14.31 -2.47 -8.11
CA GLU A 178 12.98 -1.93 -7.78
C GLU A 178 13.02 -0.45 -7.38
N ILE A 179 14.13 0.02 -6.79
CA ILE A 179 14.38 1.45 -6.62
C ILE A 179 14.45 2.14 -7.98
N LYS A 180 15.22 1.59 -8.94
CA LYS A 180 15.33 2.14 -10.30
C LYS A 180 13.96 2.17 -11.02
N ASN A 181 13.15 1.13 -10.87
CA ASN A 181 11.78 1.08 -11.41
C ASN A 181 10.89 2.20 -10.85
N GLY A 182 11.00 2.52 -9.55
CA GLY A 182 10.27 3.65 -8.99
C GLY A 182 10.82 4.99 -9.46
N LEU A 183 12.15 5.10 -9.60
CA LEU A 183 12.82 6.33 -10.01
C LEU A 183 12.45 6.72 -11.45
N SER A 184 12.24 5.75 -12.35
CA SER A 184 11.79 6.07 -13.73
C SER A 184 10.45 6.79 -13.76
N GLU A 185 9.54 6.48 -12.84
CA GLU A 185 8.28 7.22 -12.72
C GLU A 185 8.47 8.64 -12.17
N ILE A 186 9.43 8.84 -11.28
CA ILE A 186 9.77 10.18 -10.77
C ILE A 186 10.40 11.02 -11.89
N VAL A 187 11.29 10.43 -12.69
CA VAL A 187 11.86 11.06 -13.90
C VAL A 187 10.75 11.44 -14.88
N LYS A 188 9.78 10.54 -15.11
CA LYS A 188 8.60 10.82 -15.94
C LYS A 188 7.91 12.11 -15.47
N TYR A 189 7.59 12.21 -14.17
CA TYR A 189 6.98 13.44 -13.62
C TYR A 189 7.85 14.69 -13.81
N GLY A 190 9.17 14.55 -13.74
CA GLY A 190 10.10 15.64 -14.06
C GLY A 190 10.00 16.13 -15.50
N ILE A 191 9.83 15.21 -16.46
CA ILE A 191 9.74 15.53 -17.89
C ILE A 191 8.36 16.10 -18.25
N ILE A 192 7.28 15.44 -17.80
CA ILE A 192 5.92 15.73 -18.30
C ILE A 192 5.11 16.68 -17.41
N ILE A 193 5.51 16.93 -16.16
CA ILE A 193 4.76 17.79 -15.24
C ILE A 193 5.61 18.96 -14.74
N LYS A 194 6.79 18.69 -14.16
CA LYS A 194 7.54 19.71 -13.43
C LYS A 194 9.05 19.55 -13.56
N ARG A 195 9.65 20.37 -14.43
CA ARG A 195 11.09 20.35 -14.75
C ARG A 195 11.99 20.42 -13.53
N GLU A 196 11.60 21.13 -12.47
CA GLU A 196 12.40 21.26 -11.25
C GLU A 196 12.60 19.91 -10.53
N ILE A 197 11.72 18.93 -10.75
CA ILE A 197 11.95 17.56 -10.28
C ILE A 197 13.10 16.93 -11.07
N PHE A 198 13.12 17.10 -12.40
CA PHE A 198 14.19 16.59 -13.26
C PHE A 198 15.53 17.21 -12.88
N ASP A 199 15.60 18.54 -12.75
CA ASP A 199 16.81 19.26 -12.37
C ASP A 199 17.32 18.83 -10.97
N LEU A 200 16.41 18.54 -10.04
CA LEU A 200 16.76 18.04 -8.71
C LEU A 200 17.34 16.62 -8.78
N LEU A 201 16.76 15.75 -9.61
CA LEU A 201 17.25 14.39 -9.80
C LEU A 201 18.65 14.40 -10.41
N GLU A 202 18.90 15.22 -11.44
CA GLU A 202 20.23 15.37 -12.05
C GLU A 202 21.27 15.81 -11.01
N LYS A 203 20.96 16.85 -10.24
CA LYS A 203 21.87 17.39 -9.20
C LYS A 203 22.17 16.40 -8.08
N ARG A 204 21.23 15.51 -7.74
CA ARG A 204 21.33 14.58 -6.59
C ARG A 204 21.52 13.12 -6.98
N THR A 205 21.86 12.82 -8.23
CA THR A 205 21.99 11.44 -8.75
C THR A 205 22.81 10.52 -7.83
N SER A 206 23.91 11.02 -7.26
CA SER A 206 24.82 10.27 -6.39
C SER A 206 24.29 10.03 -4.97
N GLU A 207 23.27 10.77 -4.53
CA GLU A 207 22.64 10.63 -3.20
C GLU A 207 21.44 9.70 -3.22
N ILE A 208 20.71 9.61 -4.34
CA ILE A 208 19.42 8.90 -4.45
C ILE A 208 19.53 7.40 -4.11
N PHE A 209 20.70 6.80 -4.29
CA PHE A 209 20.93 5.37 -4.05
C PHE A 209 21.54 5.06 -2.68
N LYS A 210 21.73 6.06 -1.81
CA LYS A 210 22.27 5.89 -0.46
C LYS A 210 21.11 5.71 0.52
N PHE A 211 20.78 4.44 0.84
CA PHE A 211 19.76 4.05 1.82
C PHE A 211 20.39 3.38 3.04
#